data_AF-A0AAN0LDG5-F1
#
_entry.id   AF-A0AAN0LDG5-F1
#
_cell.length_a   1.000
_cell.length_b   1.000
_cell.length_c   1.000
_cell.angle_alpha   90.00
_cell.angle_beta   90.00
_cell.angle_gamma   90.00
#
_symmetry.space_group_name_H-M   'P 1'
#
loop_
_entity.id
_entity.type
_entity.pdbx_description
1 polymer ?
#
loop_
_entity_poly.entity_id
_entity_poly.type
_entity_poly.pdbx_seq_one_letter_code
_entity_poly.pdbx_strand_id
1 'polypeptide(L)' 'MTKLLDRAIEAAKELPAEMQDEIAGILLRLIGDDGGEVYQLTPEEEADLDEADREIERGEIATEEEVRAMWARYGL' A
#
# COMPACT_ATOMS: atom_id res chain seq x y z
N MET A 1 1.56 -5.37 26.71
CA MET A 1 1.19 -5.39 25.28
C MET A 1 -0.14 -6.14 25.16
N THR A 2 -0.73 -6.28 23.97
CA THR A 2 -1.86 -7.23 23.84
C THR A 2 -1.31 -8.65 23.97
N LYS A 3 -2.11 -9.58 24.51
CA LYS A 3 -1.68 -10.99 24.67
C LYS A 3 -1.21 -11.61 23.35
N LEU A 4 -1.81 -11.19 22.23
CA LEU A 4 -1.44 -11.66 20.91
C LEU A 4 -0.09 -11.07 20.45
N LEU A 5 0.12 -9.77 20.64
CA LEU A 5 1.38 -9.12 20.26
C LEU A 5 2.54 -9.61 21.14
N ASP A 6 2.31 -9.84 22.44
CA ASP A 6 3.32 -10.43 23.36
C ASP A 6 3.80 -11.78 22.85
N ARG A 7 2.85 -12.67 22.50
CA ARG A 7 3.18 -13.99 21.95
C ARG A 7 3.94 -13.89 20.62
N ALA A 8 3.56 -12.96 19.74
CA ALA A 8 4.22 -12.78 18.45
C ALA A 8 5.67 -12.33 18.62
N ILE A 9 5.95 -11.38 19.53
CA ILE A 9 7.31 -10.93 19.82
C ILE A 9 8.15 -12.05 20.44
N GLU A 10 7.61 -12.81 21.40
CA GLU A 10 8.36 -13.95 21.97
C GLU A 10 8.67 -15.02 20.92
N ALA A 11 7.76 -15.29 19.99
CA ALA A 11 8.04 -16.22 18.88
C ALA A 11 9.10 -15.67 17.92
N ALA A 12 9.09 -14.36 17.65
CA ALA A 12 10.06 -13.73 16.76
C ALA A 12 11.49 -13.78 17.30
N LYS A 13 11.68 -13.69 18.63
CA LYS A 13 13.01 -13.77 19.28
C LYS A 13 13.76 -15.08 19.03
N GLU A 14 13.03 -16.16 18.75
CA GLU A 14 13.62 -17.49 18.50
C GLU A 14 14.02 -17.70 17.03
N LEU A 15 13.72 -16.75 16.14
CA LEU A 15 14.07 -16.84 14.72
C LEU A 15 15.55 -16.49 14.46
N PRO A 16 16.12 -16.88 13.30
CA PRO A 16 17.41 -16.36 12.85
C PRO A 16 17.39 -14.82 12.75
N ALA A 17 18.53 -14.18 13.03
CA ALA A 17 18.65 -12.71 13.07
C ALA A 17 18.11 -12.02 11.80
N GLU A 18 18.40 -12.57 10.61
CA GLU A 18 17.90 -12.05 9.34
C GLU A 18 16.36 -12.02 9.27
N MET A 19 15.70 -13.07 9.78
CA MET A 19 14.23 -13.12 9.83
C MET A 19 13.65 -12.20 10.92
N GLN A 20 14.39 -11.98 12.01
CA GLN A 20 14.00 -11.00 13.03
C GLN A 20 13.97 -9.58 12.43
N ASP A 21 15.02 -9.22 11.68
CA ASP A 21 15.13 -7.92 11.02
C ASP A 21 14.05 -7.73 9.94
N GLU A 22 13.72 -8.79 9.18
CA GLU A 22 12.64 -8.75 8.20
C GLU A 22 11.28 -8.47 8.84
N ILE A 23 10.95 -9.20 9.92
CA ILE A 23 9.70 -8.99 10.67
C ILE A 23 9.66 -7.60 11.31
N ALA A 24 10.79 -7.15 11.87
CA ALA A 24 10.91 -5.80 12.42
C ALA A 24 10.66 -4.75 11.32
N GLY A 25 11.24 -4.90 10.14
CA GLY A 25 11.04 -3.99 9.02
C GLY A 25 9.59 -3.96 8.49
N ILE A 26 8.87 -5.09 8.54
CA ILE A 26 7.43 -5.12 8.20
C ILE A 26 6.62 -4.37 9.26
N LEU A 27 6.90 -4.59 10.55
CA LEU A 27 6.19 -3.92 11.64
C LEU A 27 6.44 -2.41 11.64
N LEU A 28 7.69 -1.99 11.44
CA LEU A 28 8.06 -0.58 11.32
C LEU A 28 7.35 0.09 10.14
N ARG A 29 7.28 -0.58 8.96
CA ARG A 29 6.51 -0.09 7.80
C ARG A 29 5.03 0.05 8.11
N LEU A 30 4.44 -0.95 8.76
CA LEU A 30 3.02 -0.96 9.10
C LEU A 30 2.64 0.20 10.04
N ILE A 31 3.55 0.58 10.94
CA ILE A 31 3.32 1.67 11.91
C ILE A 31 3.85 3.03 11.43
N GLY A 32 4.46 3.10 10.24
CA GLY A 32 5.05 4.32 9.69
C GLY A 32 6.33 4.79 10.41
N ASP A 33 7.06 3.86 11.05
CA ASP A 33 8.30 4.10 11.81
C ASP A 33 9.54 3.48 11.15
N ASP A 34 9.43 3.01 9.90
CA ASP A 34 10.58 2.50 9.12
C ASP A 34 11.49 3.60 8.58
N GLY A 35 11.19 4.86 8.89
CA GLY A 35 11.89 6.03 8.35
C GLY A 35 11.68 6.21 6.85
N GLY A 36 10.82 5.41 6.21
CA GLY A 36 10.30 5.69 4.90
C GLY A 36 9.25 6.78 5.04
N GLU A 37 9.50 7.96 4.48
CA GLU A 37 8.45 8.98 4.40
C GLU A 37 7.29 8.38 3.61
N VAL A 38 6.14 8.17 4.28
CA VAL A 38 4.88 7.93 3.58
C VAL A 38 4.71 9.10 2.64
N TYR A 39 4.67 8.82 1.33
CA TYR A 39 4.55 9.85 0.32
C TYR A 39 3.33 10.73 0.64
N GLN A 40 3.59 12.00 0.92
CA GLN A 40 2.54 12.98 1.14
C GLN A 40 2.17 13.52 -0.23
N LEU A 41 0.92 13.27 -0.64
CA LEU A 41 0.39 13.83 -1.87
C LEU A 41 0.53 15.35 -1.81
N THR A 42 0.90 15.93 -2.94
CA THR A 42 0.73 17.37 -3.14
C THR A 42 -0.77 17.71 -3.16
N PRO A 43 -1.16 18.97 -2.87
CA PRO A 43 -2.56 19.38 -2.98
C PRO A 43 -3.17 19.15 -4.38
N GLU A 44 -2.34 19.15 -5.42
CA GLU A 44 -2.76 18.85 -6.78
C GLU A 44 -3.10 17.36 -6.95
N GLU A 45 -2.22 16.46 -6.48
CA GLU A 45 -2.47 15.02 -6.54
C GLU A 45 -3.65 14.59 -5.66
N GLU A 46 -3.84 15.22 -4.49
CA GLU A 46 -5.01 14.97 -3.65
C GLU A 46 -6.31 15.41 -4.36
N ALA A 47 -6.29 16.57 -5.02
CA ALA A 47 -7.43 17.04 -5.82
C ALA A 47 -7.72 16.15 -7.04
N ASP A 48 -6.69 15.59 -7.68
CA ASP A 48 -6.84 14.64 -8.78
C ASP A 48 -7.53 13.34 -8.31
N LEU A 49 -7.18 12.84 -7.13
CA LEU A 49 -7.87 11.68 -6.53
C LEU A 49 -9.32 11.99 -6.15
N ASP A 50 -9.59 13.17 -5.58
CA ASP A 50 -10.94 13.62 -5.27
C ASP A 50 -11.82 13.73 -6.54
N GLU A 51 -11.25 14.07 -7.69
CA GLU A 51 -11.99 14.03 -8.96
C GLU A 51 -12.20 12.59 -9.44
N ALA A 52 -11.19 11.73 -9.38
CA ALA A 52 -11.31 10.33 -9.76
C ALA A 52 -12.40 9.59 -8.96
N ASP A 53 -12.51 9.85 -7.65
CA ASP A 53 -13.58 9.31 -6.82
C ASP A 53 -14.96 9.78 -7.28
N ARG A 54 -15.08 11.05 -7.68
CA ARG A 54 -16.34 11.60 -8.21
C ARG A 54 -16.66 11.04 -9.61
N GLU A 55 -15.67 10.77 -10.46
CA GLU A 55 -15.87 10.05 -11.73
C GLU A 55 -16.42 8.65 -11.50
N ILE A 56 -15.90 7.92 -10.50
CA ILE A 56 -16.40 6.60 -10.10
C ILE A 56 -17.87 6.68 -9.65
N GLU A 57 -18.22 7.67 -8.81
CA GLU A 57 -19.61 7.87 -8.37
C GLU A 57 -20.56 8.17 -9.55
N ARG A 58 -20.08 8.90 -10.56
CA ARG A 58 -20.83 9.18 -11.80
C ARG A 58 -20.87 8.00 -12.77
N GLY A 59 -20.05 6.97 -12.53
CA GLY A 59 -19.88 5.84 -13.44
C GLY A 59 -19.09 6.20 -14.71
N GLU A 60 -18.30 7.28 -14.67
CA GLU A 60 -17.42 7.74 -15.75
C GLU A 60 -16.12 6.91 -15.79
N ILE A 61 -16.27 5.59 -15.75
CA ILE A 61 -15.16 4.63 -15.77
C ILE A 61 -15.04 4.00 -17.16
N ALA A 62 -13.80 3.77 -17.59
CA ALA A 62 -13.55 3.07 -18.85
C ALA A 62 -14.12 1.66 -18.81
N THR A 63 -14.75 1.26 -19.90
CA THR A 63 -15.20 -0.12 -20.14
C THR A 63 -14.02 -1.06 -20.32
N GLU A 64 -14.25 -2.36 -20.15
CA GLU A 64 -13.19 -3.34 -20.37
C GLU A 64 -12.66 -3.31 -21.81
N GLU A 65 -13.54 -3.08 -22.80
CA GLU A 65 -13.15 -2.94 -24.20
C GLU A 65 -12.22 -1.74 -24.41
N GLU A 66 -12.50 -0.61 -23.77
CA GLU A 66 -11.67 0.59 -23.85
C GLU A 66 -10.30 0.36 -23.20
N VAL A 67 -10.26 -0.30 -22.05
CA VAL A 67 -9.01 -0.66 -21.36
C VAL A 67 -8.18 -1.61 -22.24
N ARG A 68 -8.79 -2.67 -22.80
CA ARG A 68 -8.10 -3.61 -23.71
C ARG A 68 -7.58 -2.90 -24.96
N ALA A 69 -8.36 -2.01 -25.56
CA ALA A 69 -7.95 -1.24 -26.72
C ALA A 69 -6.78 -0.29 -26.40
N MET A 70 -6.75 0.29 -25.19
CA MET A 70 -5.65 1.12 -24.72
C MET A 70 -4.37 0.30 -24.52
N TRP A 71 -4.43 -0.85 -23.85
CA TRP A 71 -3.28 -1.74 -23.64
C TRP A 71 -2.69 -2.27 -24.96
N ALA A 72 -3.54 -2.64 -25.92
CA ALA A 72 -3.09 -3.10 -27.23
C ALA A 72 -2.23 -2.06 -27.97
N ARG A 73 -2.43 -0.75 -27.73
CA ARG A 73 -1.56 0.31 -28.30
C ARG A 73 -0.12 0.25 -27.79
N TYR A 74 0.09 -0.33 -26.61
CA TYR A 74 1.39 -0.51 -25.97
C TYR A 74 1.90 -1.94 -26.03
N GLY A 75 1.18 -2.85 -26.71
CA GLY A 75 1.55 -4.27 -26.84
C GLY A 75 1.39 -5.09 -25.55
N LEU A 76 0.55 -4.62 -24.62
CA LEU A 76 0.18 -5.30 -23.38
C LEU A 76 -1.10 -6.13 -23.55
#